data_AF-Q0CYX3-F1
#
_entry.id   AF-Q0CYX3-F1
#
_cell.length_a   1.000
_cell.length_b   1.000
_cell.length_c   1.000
_cell.angle_alpha   90.00
_cell.angle_beta   90.00
_cell.angle_gamma   90.00
#
_symmetry.space_group_name_H-M   'P 1'
#
loop_
_entity.id
_entity.type
_entity.pdbx_description
1 polymer ?
#
loop_
_entity_poly.entity_id
_entity_poly.type
_entity_poly.pdbx_seq_one_letter_code
_entity_poly.pdbx_strand_id
1 'polypeptide(L)'
;MFVEDKLPPNAILIEHIPGAEPLSLGNYSKCRLDELRKILHEFHDIGILHGDPKPRNMMVSSGDLDRVLWIDFDSARVFSEDSLSPKQENLIKKNEIMDYFVENLALDYEEGEINRTHSYYYE
;
A
#
# COMPACT_ATOMS: atom_id res chain seq x y z
N MET A 1 16.44 2.65 -18.44
CA MET A 1 17.91 2.65 -18.39
C MET A 1 18.31 4.05 -17.99
N PHE A 2 19.06 4.22 -16.89
CA PHE A 2 19.58 5.55 -16.57
C PHE A 2 20.50 6.00 -17.71
N VAL A 3 20.41 7.28 -18.07
CA VAL A 3 20.95 7.82 -19.34
C VAL A 3 22.45 7.52 -19.51
N GLU A 4 23.18 7.37 -18.41
CA GLU A 4 24.63 7.16 -18.40
C GLU A 4 25.07 5.71 -18.12
N ASP A 5 24.14 4.81 -17.79
CA ASP A 5 24.49 3.44 -17.44
C ASP A 5 24.78 2.59 -18.68
N LYS A 6 25.91 1.86 -18.65
CA LYS A 6 26.30 0.93 -19.74
C LYS A 6 25.52 -0.38 -19.72
N LEU A 7 24.96 -0.75 -18.57
CA LEU A 7 24.20 -1.97 -18.34
C LEU A 7 22.84 -1.61 -17.75
N PRO A 8 21.79 -2.41 -17.96
CA PRO A 8 20.52 -2.17 -17.28
C PRO A 8 20.69 -2.29 -15.76
N PRO A 9 19.96 -1.48 -14.98
CA PRO A 9 19.91 -1.66 -13.54
C PRO A 9 19.29 -3.02 -13.20
N ASN A 10 19.91 -3.74 -12.27
CA ASN A 10 19.50 -5.10 -11.90
C ASN A 10 18.88 -5.19 -10.50
N ALA A 11 19.08 -4.19 -9.64
CA ALA A 11 18.57 -4.16 -8.28
C ALA A 11 18.47 -2.72 -7.78
N ILE A 12 17.60 -2.50 -6.79
CA ILE A 12 17.50 -1.25 -6.04
C ILE A 12 17.94 -1.55 -4.61
N LEU A 13 18.86 -0.74 -4.08
CA LEU A 13 19.21 -0.78 -2.66
C LEU A 13 18.36 0.25 -1.92
N ILE A 14 17.67 -0.18 -0.88
CA ILE A 14 16.83 0.66 -0.02
C ILE A 14 17.30 0.56 1.44
N GLU A 15 16.74 1.41 2.30
CA GLU A 15 16.96 1.30 3.75
C GLU A 15 16.57 -0.09 4.28
N HIS A 16 17.33 -0.60 5.25
CA HIS A 16 16.91 -1.78 5.99
C HIS A 16 16.00 -1.36 7.13
N ILE A 17 14.81 -1.98 7.21
CA ILE A 17 13.81 -1.69 8.24
C ILE A 17 13.71 -2.90 9.17
N PRO A 18 14.30 -2.85 10.37
CA PRO A 18 14.32 -3.99 11.29
C PRO A 18 12.91 -4.39 11.71
N GLY A 19 12.58 -5.68 11.58
CA GLY A 19 11.28 -6.20 12.01
C GLY A 19 10.10 -5.74 11.14
N ALA A 20 10.36 -5.25 9.93
CA ALA A 20 9.31 -5.00 8.96
C ALA A 20 8.68 -6.32 8.51
N GLU A 21 7.37 -6.44 8.69
CA GLU A 21 6.57 -7.59 8.30
C GLU A 21 5.30 -7.12 7.59
N PRO A 22 4.73 -7.92 6.66
CA PRO A 22 3.45 -7.60 6.06
C PRO A 22 2.36 -7.45 7.12
N LEU A 23 1.40 -6.56 6.85
CA LEU A 23 0.21 -6.40 7.67
C LEU A 23 -0.51 -7.75 7.78
N SER A 24 -0.95 -8.10 8.99
CA SER A 24 -1.71 -9.31 9.31
C SER A 24 -2.58 -9.05 10.54
N LEU A 25 -3.41 -10.02 10.94
CA LEU A 25 -4.15 -9.91 12.21
C LEU A 25 -3.23 -9.83 13.44
N GLY A 26 -2.07 -10.49 13.40
CA GLY A 26 -1.14 -10.54 14.54
C GLY A 26 -0.46 -9.21 14.85
N ASN A 27 -0.37 -8.32 13.87
CA ASN A 27 0.20 -6.97 14.01
C ASN A 27 -0.81 -5.87 13.67
N TYR A 28 -2.10 -6.20 13.68
CA TYR A 28 -3.16 -5.25 13.44
C TYR A 28 -3.18 -4.16 14.51
N SER A 29 -3.35 -2.91 14.08
CA SER A 29 -3.90 -1.86 14.91
C SER A 29 -4.70 -0.90 14.04
N LYS A 30 -5.75 -0.31 14.59
CA LYS A 30 -6.54 0.70 13.88
C LYS A 30 -5.67 1.88 13.43
N CYS A 31 -4.74 2.30 14.28
CA CYS A 31 -3.82 3.40 13.99
C CYS A 31 -2.93 3.11 12.76
N ARG A 32 -2.40 1.89 12.64
CA ARG A 32 -1.59 1.48 11.48
C ARG A 32 -2.39 1.47 10.19
N LEU A 33 -3.62 0.97 10.26
CA LEU A 33 -4.50 0.87 9.11
C LEU A 33 -4.99 2.23 8.61
N ASP A 34 -5.31 3.13 9.53
CA ASP A 34 -5.65 4.52 9.24
C ASP A 34 -4.47 5.26 8.58
N GLU A 35 -3.24 5.04 9.07
CA GLU A 35 -2.04 5.66 8.48
C GLU A 35 -1.71 5.08 7.10
N LEU A 36 -1.84 3.75 6.89
CA LEU A 36 -1.69 3.14 5.56
C LEU A 36 -2.69 3.73 4.56
N ARG A 37 -3.96 3.89 4.96
CA ARG A 37 -5.00 4.52 4.15
C ARG A 37 -4.66 5.96 3.82
N LYS A 38 -4.18 6.72 4.81
CA LYS A 38 -3.74 8.10 4.61
C LYS A 38 -2.58 8.20 3.61
N ILE A 39 -1.54 7.39 3.74
CA ILE A 39 -0.40 7.40 2.79
C ILE A 39 -0.86 7.05 1.37
N LEU A 40 -1.78 6.08 1.21
CA LEU A 40 -2.33 5.75 -0.10
C LEU A 40 -3.10 6.93 -0.72
N HIS A 41 -3.87 7.67 0.10
CA HIS A 41 -4.52 8.90 -0.36
C HIS A 41 -3.50 9.98 -0.74
N GLU A 42 -2.41 10.13 0.01
CA GLU A 42 -1.34 11.07 -0.33
C GLU A 42 -0.71 10.73 -1.69
N PHE A 43 -0.54 9.44 -2.03
CA PHE A 43 -0.11 9.03 -3.37
C PHE A 43 -1.13 9.47 -4.43
N HIS A 44 -2.41 9.22 -4.17
CA HIS A 44 -3.50 9.57 -5.08
C HIS A 44 -3.57 11.09 -5.33
N ASP A 45 -3.39 11.89 -4.28
CA ASP A 45 -3.42 13.36 -4.35
C ASP A 45 -2.30 13.93 -5.25
N ILE A 46 -1.14 13.26 -5.30
CA ILE A 46 -0.03 13.63 -6.20
C ILE A 46 -0.04 12.86 -7.54
N GLY A 47 -1.16 12.23 -7.88
CA GLY A 47 -1.35 11.56 -9.17
C GLY A 47 -0.65 10.21 -9.30
N ILE A 48 -0.26 9.57 -8.20
CA ILE A 48 0.34 8.23 -8.17
C ILE A 48 -0.71 7.22 -7.74
N LEU A 49 -1.02 6.25 -8.59
CA LEU A 49 -1.81 5.08 -8.24
C LEU A 49 -0.87 3.89 -8.00
N HIS A 50 -0.90 3.26 -6.82
CA HIS A 50 -0.01 2.13 -6.50
C HIS A 50 -0.30 0.89 -7.37
N GLY A 51 -1.57 0.63 -7.71
CA GLY A 51 -1.97 -0.45 -8.62
C GLY A 51 -2.10 -1.85 -7.99
N ASP A 52 -1.53 -2.08 -6.81
CA ASP A 52 -1.59 -3.36 -6.09
C ASP A 52 -1.65 -3.18 -4.56
N PRO A 53 -2.77 -2.66 -4.01
CA PRO A 53 -2.89 -2.35 -2.59
C PRO A 53 -3.22 -3.61 -1.77
N LYS A 54 -2.40 -4.66 -1.89
CA LYS A 54 -2.56 -5.92 -1.15
C LYS A 54 -1.71 -5.91 0.14
N PRO A 55 -2.10 -6.62 1.21
CA PRO A 55 -1.38 -6.66 2.49
C PRO A 55 0.11 -7.01 2.39
N ARG A 56 0.52 -7.81 1.39
CA ARG A 56 1.94 -8.11 1.12
C ARG A 56 2.81 -6.88 0.86
N ASN A 57 2.20 -5.78 0.42
CA ASN A 57 2.83 -4.50 0.09
C ASN A 57 2.65 -3.46 1.20
N MET A 58 1.89 -3.80 2.25
CA MET A 58 1.64 -2.97 3.42
C MET A 58 2.51 -3.47 4.57
N MET A 59 3.62 -2.82 4.84
CA MET A 59 4.58 -3.26 5.86
C MET A 59 4.35 -2.53 7.17
N VAL A 60 4.50 -3.26 8.28
CA VAL A 60 4.46 -2.76 9.64
C VAL A 60 5.77 -3.11 10.33
N SER A 61 6.34 -2.18 11.09
CA SER A 61 7.56 -2.40 11.86
C SER A 61 7.33 -1.97 13.31
N SER A 62 7.22 -2.96 14.21
CA SER A 62 6.91 -2.77 15.64
C SER A 62 8.16 -2.55 16.50
N GLY A 63 9.10 -1.70 16.05
CA GLY A 63 10.35 -1.39 16.75
C GLY A 63 10.26 -0.16 17.66
N ASP A 64 11.38 0.52 17.88
CA ASP A 64 11.44 1.78 18.66
C ASP A 64 10.57 2.90 18.04
N LEU A 65 10.31 2.82 16.74
CA LEU A 65 9.37 3.65 16.00
C LEU A 65 8.34 2.72 15.35
N ASP A 66 7.06 2.87 15.73
CA ASP A 66 5.97 2.19 15.03
C ASP A 66 5.83 2.80 13.63
N ARG A 67 6.32 2.08 12.61
CA ARG A 67 6.31 2.53 11.22
C ARG A 67 5.34 1.69 10.40
N VAL A 68 4.60 2.36 9.51
CA VAL A 68 3.90 1.73 8.41
C VAL A 68 4.51 2.17 7.08
N LEU A 69 4.61 1.26 6.13
CA LEU A 69 5.21 1.52 4.82
C LEU A 69 4.41 0.88 3.70
N TRP A 70 4.45 1.53 2.54
CA TRP A 70 4.06 0.93 1.27
C TRP A 70 5.33 0.56 0.51
N ILE A 71 5.36 -0.66 -0.02
CA ILE A 71 6.47 -1.17 -0.84
C ILE A 71 5.93 -1.72 -2.16
N ASP A 72 6.84 -2.04 -3.08
CA ASP A 72 6.54 -2.67 -4.36
C ASP A 72 5.65 -1.83 -5.30
N PHE A 73 6.27 -0.84 -5.92
CA PHE A 73 5.61 0.08 -6.86
C PHE A 73 5.72 -0.39 -8.33
N ASP A 74 5.96 -1.67 -8.60
CA ASP A 74 6.14 -2.19 -9.96
C ASP A 74 4.89 -2.00 -10.85
N SER A 75 3.72 -2.05 -10.22
CA SER A 75 2.39 -1.92 -10.81
C SER A 75 1.88 -0.47 -10.76
N ALA A 76 2.70 0.44 -10.22
CA ALA A 76 2.31 1.82 -10.02
C ALA A 76 2.18 2.57 -11.35
N ARG A 77 1.26 3.52 -11.37
CA ARG A 77 1.02 4.41 -12.50
C ARG A 77 1.12 5.84 -12.05
N VAL A 78 1.93 6.61 -12.76
CA VAL A 78 2.05 8.05 -12.57
C VAL A 78 1.18 8.73 -13.62
N PHE A 79 0.31 9.62 -13.17
CA PHE A 79 -0.48 10.47 -14.02
C PHE A 79 0.03 11.91 -13.90
N SER A 80 0.15 12.61 -15.03
CA SER A 80 0.49 14.03 -15.02
C SER A 80 -0.65 14.86 -14.44
N GLU A 81 -0.34 15.74 -13.49
CA GLU A 81 -1.29 16.66 -12.84
C GLU A 81 -2.06 17.50 -13.89
N ASP A 82 -1.40 17.88 -14.98
CA ASP A 82 -1.94 18.78 -16.00
C ASP A 82 -3.00 18.15 -16.93
N SER A 83 -3.28 16.84 -16.84
CA SER A 83 -4.12 16.18 -17.85
C SER A 83 -4.81 14.88 -17.40
N LEU A 84 -5.29 14.80 -16.16
CA LEU A 84 -6.14 13.67 -15.77
C LEU A 84 -7.44 13.67 -16.59
N SER A 85 -7.69 12.59 -17.33
CA SER A 85 -9.02 12.37 -17.90
C SER A 85 -10.03 12.10 -16.78
N PRO A 86 -11.33 12.37 -16.97
CA PRO A 86 -12.36 12.07 -15.97
C PRO A 86 -12.35 10.62 -15.48
N LYS A 87 -11.92 9.67 -16.34
CA LYS A 87 -11.77 8.26 -15.97
C LYS A 87 -10.59 8.03 -15.02
N GLN A 88 -9.47 8.72 -15.25
CA GLN A 88 -8.29 8.62 -14.37
C GLN A 88 -8.55 9.31 -13.03
N GLU A 89 -9.20 10.48 -13.03
CA GLU A 89 -9.65 11.10 -11.78
C GLU A 89 -10.57 10.18 -10.98
N ASN A 90 -11.54 9.54 -11.63
CA ASN A 90 -12.44 8.62 -10.95
C ASN A 90 -11.69 7.38 -10.42
N LEU A 91 -10.70 6.88 -11.16
CA LEU A 91 -9.89 5.75 -10.73
C LEU A 91 -9.04 6.09 -9.50
N ILE A 92 -8.43 7.27 -9.47
CA ILE A 92 -7.61 7.77 -8.35
C ILE A 92 -8.49 8.09 -7.13
N LYS A 93 -9.68 8.67 -7.36
CA LYS A 93 -10.65 8.98 -6.29
C LYS A 93 -11.35 7.73 -5.74
N LYS A 94 -11.37 6.62 -6.48
CA LYS A 94 -11.99 5.36 -6.05
C LYS A 94 -11.10 4.67 -5.02
N ASN A 95 -11.28 5.09 -3.77
CA ASN A 95 -10.72 4.42 -2.59
C ASN A 95 -11.60 3.25 -2.12
N GLU A 96 -12.63 2.87 -2.89
CA GLU A 96 -13.61 1.82 -2.53
C GLU A 96 -12.94 0.52 -2.08
N ILE A 97 -11.83 0.13 -2.72
CA ILE A 97 -11.08 -1.09 -2.37
C ILE A 97 -10.39 -0.94 -1.00
N MET A 98 -9.73 0.19 -0.77
CA MET A 98 -9.03 0.43 0.50
C MET A 98 -10.03 0.64 1.63
N ASP A 99 -11.10 1.40 1.40
CA ASP A 99 -12.15 1.64 2.38
C ASP A 99 -12.83 0.32 2.80
N TYR A 100 -13.18 -0.53 1.81
CA TYR A 100 -13.66 -1.88 2.07
C TYR A 100 -12.65 -2.69 2.89
N PHE A 101 -11.38 -2.70 2.50
CA PHE A 101 -10.35 -3.45 3.20
C PHE A 101 -10.20 -2.98 4.65
N VAL A 102 -10.17 -1.67 4.90
CA VAL A 102 -10.02 -1.11 6.25
C VAL A 102 -11.17 -1.53 7.16
N GLU A 103 -12.41 -1.39 6.68
CA GLU A 103 -13.61 -1.76 7.44
C GLU A 103 -13.66 -3.26 7.73
N ASN A 104 -13.38 -4.08 6.71
CA ASN A 104 -13.53 -5.53 6.83
C ASN A 104 -12.38 -6.18 7.62
N LEU A 105 -11.16 -5.64 7.54
CA LEU A 105 -10.05 -6.14 8.37
C LEU A 105 -10.27 -5.84 9.85
N ALA A 106 -10.91 -4.71 10.18
CA ALA A 106 -11.28 -4.41 11.55
C ALA A 106 -12.26 -5.44 12.12
N LEU A 107 -13.26 -5.85 11.33
CA LEU A 107 -14.20 -6.91 11.71
C LEU A 107 -13.52 -8.28 11.85
N ASP A 108 -12.64 -8.63 10.91
CA ASP A 108 -11.85 -9.87 10.97
C ASP A 108 -10.94 -9.89 12.22
N TYR A 109 -10.41 -8.74 12.64
CA TYR A 109 -9.64 -8.63 13.88
C TYR A 109 -10.51 -8.80 15.13
N GLU A 110 -11.71 -8.21 15.17
CA GLU A 110 -12.66 -8.39 16.28
C GLU A 110 -13.10 -9.86 16.43
N GLU A 111 -13.24 -10.58 15.31
CA GLU A 111 -13.56 -12.00 15.30
C GLU A 111 -12.34 -12.91 15.54
N GLY A 112 -11.13 -12.38 15.37
CA GLY A 112 -9.87 -13.10 15.52
C GLY A 112 -9.53 -14.04 14.36
N GLU A 113 -10.22 -13.91 13.22
CA GLU A 113 -10.04 -14.77 12.05
C GLU A 113 -10.24 -13.98 10.74
N ILE A 114 -9.41 -14.27 9.73
CA ILE A 114 -9.53 -13.67 8.39
C ILE A 114 -10.67 -14.36 7.63
N ASN A 115 -11.79 -13.66 7.48
CA ASN A 115 -12.95 -14.16 6.73
C ASN A 115 -13.28 -13.21 5.57
N ARG A 116 -13.56 -11.94 5.88
CA ARG A 116 -14.01 -10.95 4.88
C ARG A 116 -12.86 -10.51 3.97
N THR A 117 -11.65 -10.45 4.51
CA THR A 117 -10.45 -10.02 3.77
C THR A 117 -9.65 -11.18 3.20
N HIS A 118 -10.15 -12.42 3.22
CA HIS A 118 -9.43 -13.63 2.79
C HIS A 118 -8.78 -13.50 1.40
N SER A 119 -9.51 -13.02 0.40
CA SER A 119 -9.01 -12.83 -0.96
C SER A 119 -7.91 -11.77 -1.09
N TYR A 120 -7.69 -10.93 -0.07
CA TYR A 120 -6.58 -9.98 -0.07
C TYR A 120 -5.27 -10.67 0.34
N TYR A 121 -5.35 -11.74 1.13
CA TYR A 121 -4.18 -12.45 1.64
C TYR A 121 -3.83 -13.70 0.82
N TYR A 122 -4.82 -14.38 0.26
CA TYR A 122 -4.65 -15.74 -0.29
C TYR A 122 -5.07 -15.90 -1.76
N GLU A 123 -5.47 -14.82 -2.44
CA GLU A 123 -5.82 -14.77 -3.87
C GLU A 123 -5.05 -13.65 -4.61
#